data_AF-A0A1I1VUV3-F1
#
_entry.id   AF-A0A1I1VUV3-F1
#
_cell.length_a   1.000
_cell.length_b   1.000
_cell.length_c   1.000
_cell.angle_alpha   90.00
_cell.angle_beta   90.00
_cell.angle_gamma   90.00
#
_symmetry.space_group_name_H-M   'P 1'
#
loop_
_entity.id
_entity.type
_entity.pdbx_description
1 polymer ?
#
loop_
_entity_poly.entity_id
_entity_poly.type
_entity_poly.pdbx_seq_one_letter_code
_entity_poly.pdbx_strand_id
1 'polypeptide(L)'
;MTSARTDLELAFMTPGRMFRDDDGGTIAVRVESLGELELAGVAIGDPLASELQPVTPPEGSGFAGRGRVELAIARVAANDERVAAARVILADRPIAQWVEADVVFGVDAGTAAFASPEAIAGLATEAKSEELLALLDAHDRGGWTWGRVEVEGCAVVAFSSGYGDGIYASYWGLDADGRAVALAIDFDVLIGSVFERFVVPRPRGRGRVEAPALAARGVTLRVPWLRPRWLEVRGTQLPAEHQLHVRLTGAEGAPEQWIRRHFRGYDRRVFRVDLREVPAEAALVVRIVTGSRPLSPA
;
A
#
# COMPACT_ATOMS: atom_id res chain seq x y z
N MET A 1 -15.81 -1.26 9.20
CA MET A 1 -14.72 -0.29 9.42
C MET A 1 -14.40 0.29 8.07
N THR A 2 -14.53 1.59 7.87
CA THR A 2 -13.95 2.25 6.70
C THR A 2 -12.44 2.04 6.76
N SER A 3 -11.86 1.38 5.76
CA SER A 3 -10.41 1.29 5.63
C SER A 3 -9.83 2.70 5.57
N ALA A 4 -8.66 2.91 6.16
CA ALA A 4 -7.93 4.13 5.91
C ALA A 4 -7.62 4.22 4.41
N ARG A 5 -7.65 5.43 3.87
CA ARG A 5 -7.24 5.73 2.48
C ARG A 5 -6.24 6.85 2.48
N THR A 6 -5.37 6.84 1.48
CA THR A 6 -4.40 7.89 1.17
C THR A 6 -5.13 9.23 1.06
N ASP A 7 -4.48 10.30 1.53
CA ASP A 7 -4.93 11.64 1.20
C ASP A 7 -4.58 11.92 -0.28
N LEU A 8 -5.52 11.59 -1.16
CA LEU A 8 -5.34 11.66 -2.61
C LEU A 8 -5.12 13.10 -3.09
N GLU A 9 -5.66 14.10 -2.41
CA GLU A 9 -5.38 15.49 -2.78
C GLU A 9 -3.90 15.81 -2.55
N LEU A 10 -3.37 15.45 -1.38
CA LEU A 10 -1.96 15.63 -1.05
C LEU A 10 -1.03 14.80 -1.93
N ALA A 11 -1.41 13.56 -2.26
CA ALA A 11 -0.59 12.65 -3.08
C ALA A 11 -0.37 13.17 -4.51
N PHE A 12 -1.33 13.92 -5.06
CA PHE A 12 -1.25 14.47 -6.42
C PHE A 12 -0.93 15.98 -6.47
N MET A 13 -0.50 16.59 -5.36
CA MET A 13 -0.08 18.00 -5.36
C MET A 13 1.21 18.21 -6.17
N THR A 14 1.31 19.38 -6.81
CA THR A 14 2.51 19.88 -7.48
C THR A 14 2.88 21.28 -6.95
N PRO A 15 4.12 21.53 -6.52
CA PRO A 15 5.23 20.57 -6.38
C PRO A 15 4.90 19.47 -5.35
N GLY A 16 5.57 18.33 -5.50
CA GLY A 16 5.35 17.12 -4.70
C GLY A 16 5.44 17.32 -3.18
N ARG A 17 4.87 16.37 -2.43
CA ARG A 17 4.80 16.41 -0.95
C ARG A 17 5.71 15.38 -0.31
N MET A 18 6.05 15.64 0.95
CA MET A 18 6.73 14.68 1.81
C MET A 18 5.75 14.18 2.87
N PHE A 19 5.81 12.88 3.16
CA PHE A 19 4.99 12.21 4.17
C PHE A 19 5.90 11.60 5.23
N ARG A 20 5.44 11.51 6.48
CA ARG A 20 6.15 10.78 7.54
C ARG A 20 5.64 9.36 7.62
N ASP A 21 6.55 8.39 7.53
CA ASP A 21 6.26 6.99 7.80
C ASP A 21 6.09 6.72 9.31
N ASP A 22 5.78 5.48 9.68
CA ASP A 22 5.57 5.06 11.07
C ASP A 22 6.85 4.99 11.92
N ASP A 23 8.00 5.10 11.28
CA ASP A 23 9.34 5.04 11.88
C ASP A 23 9.99 6.42 11.96
N GLY A 24 9.28 7.47 11.53
CA GLY A 24 9.76 8.84 11.48
C GLY A 24 10.64 9.13 10.26
N GLY A 25 10.78 8.17 9.34
CA GLY A 25 11.33 8.38 8.02
C GLY A 25 10.41 9.23 7.16
N THR A 26 10.96 9.74 6.05
CA THR A 26 10.22 10.60 5.13
C THR A 26 10.10 9.97 3.76
N ILE A 27 8.89 9.96 3.22
CA ILE A 27 8.56 9.48 1.87
C ILE A 27 8.29 10.70 1.00
N ALA A 28 9.10 10.90 -0.04
CA ALA A 28 8.88 11.95 -1.02
C ALA A 28 7.95 11.44 -2.13
N VAL A 29 6.95 12.24 -2.50
CA VAL A 29 5.98 11.91 -3.54
C VAL A 29 6.08 12.90 -4.69
N ARG A 30 6.09 12.41 -5.92
CA ARG A 30 6.06 13.21 -7.15
C ARG A 30 4.96 12.72 -8.08
N VAL A 31 4.46 13.60 -8.93
CA VAL A 31 3.46 13.25 -9.95
C VAL A 31 4.15 12.95 -11.28
N GLU A 32 3.83 11.82 -11.89
CA GLU A 32 4.21 11.46 -13.26
C GLU A 32 2.96 11.50 -14.14
N SER A 33 3.01 12.26 -15.25
CA SER A 33 1.92 12.31 -16.23
C SER A 33 2.16 11.28 -17.34
N LEU A 34 1.20 10.40 -17.58
CA LEU A 34 1.24 9.40 -18.66
C LEU A 34 0.50 9.85 -19.93
N GLY A 35 -0.01 11.10 -19.93
CA GLY A 35 -0.70 11.70 -21.07
C GLY A 35 -2.21 11.43 -21.06
N GLU A 36 -2.85 11.62 -22.22
CA GLU A 36 -4.31 11.56 -22.38
C GLU A 36 -4.79 10.24 -23.01
N LEU A 37 -5.96 9.77 -22.57
CA LEU A 37 -6.68 8.62 -23.11
C LEU A 37 -8.05 9.04 -23.61
N GLU A 38 -8.41 8.58 -24.80
CA GLU A 38 -9.80 8.65 -25.27
C GLU A 38 -10.60 7.56 -24.55
N LEU A 39 -11.63 7.97 -23.80
CA LEU A 39 -12.43 7.11 -22.94
C LEU A 39 -13.92 7.36 -23.20
N ALA A 40 -14.70 6.29 -23.38
CA ALA A 40 -16.18 6.34 -23.39
C ALA A 40 -16.79 6.04 -22.00
N GLY A 41 -15.91 5.77 -21.03
CA GLY A 41 -16.16 5.36 -19.67
C GLY A 41 -14.82 4.92 -19.07
N VAL A 42 -14.78 4.58 -17.79
CA VAL A 42 -13.53 4.13 -17.15
C VAL A 42 -13.70 2.71 -16.65
N ALA A 43 -12.78 1.83 -17.02
CA ALA A 43 -12.58 0.53 -16.45
C ALA A 43 -11.23 0.46 -15.72
N ILE A 44 -11.20 -0.27 -14.61
CA ILE A 44 -10.02 -0.50 -13.78
C ILE A 44 -9.90 -1.98 -13.43
N GLY A 45 -8.70 -2.43 -13.10
CA GLY A 45 -8.43 -3.84 -12.85
C GLY A 45 -7.00 -4.23 -13.22
N ASP A 46 -6.70 -5.51 -13.03
CA ASP A 46 -5.49 -6.12 -13.56
C ASP A 46 -5.67 -6.47 -15.05
N PRO A 47 -4.94 -5.80 -15.96
CA PRO A 47 -5.08 -6.04 -17.39
C PRO A 47 -4.50 -7.39 -17.85
N LEU A 48 -3.58 -7.98 -17.08
CA LEU A 48 -2.89 -9.23 -17.44
C LEU A 48 -3.59 -10.46 -16.85
N ALA A 49 -4.36 -10.28 -15.78
CA ALA A 49 -5.26 -11.30 -15.24
C ALA A 49 -6.67 -11.28 -15.86
N SER A 50 -6.93 -10.41 -16.84
CA SER A 50 -8.25 -10.20 -17.44
C SER A 50 -9.34 -9.78 -16.43
N GLU A 51 -8.98 -8.99 -15.43
CA GLU A 51 -9.87 -8.56 -14.34
C GLU A 51 -10.32 -7.09 -14.45
N LEU A 52 -10.23 -6.49 -15.65
CA LEU A 52 -10.75 -5.15 -15.91
C LEU A 52 -12.27 -5.10 -15.78
N GLN A 53 -12.75 -4.14 -15.00
CA GLN A 53 -14.16 -3.94 -14.69
C GLN A 53 -14.54 -2.47 -14.92
N PRO A 54 -15.64 -2.19 -15.66
CA PRO A 54 -16.19 -0.85 -15.76
C PRO A 54 -16.58 -0.32 -14.37
N VAL A 55 -16.28 0.96 -14.11
CA VAL A 55 -16.62 1.64 -12.87
C VAL A 55 -17.85 2.52 -13.11
N THR A 56 -18.86 2.42 -12.26
CA THR A 56 -20.09 3.20 -12.41
C THR A 56 -19.85 4.62 -11.90
N PRO A 57 -19.96 5.67 -12.76
CA PRO A 57 -19.86 7.04 -12.27
C PRO A 57 -21.11 7.42 -11.47
N PRO A 58 -20.99 8.37 -10.52
CA PRO A 58 -22.16 8.96 -9.86
C PRO A 58 -23.20 9.46 -10.86
N GLU A 59 -24.46 9.49 -10.45
CA GLU A 59 -25.56 9.93 -11.31
C GLU A 59 -25.29 11.34 -11.89
N GLY A 60 -25.54 11.50 -13.19
CA GLY A 60 -25.25 12.75 -13.90
C GLY A 60 -23.77 13.03 -14.19
N SER A 61 -22.88 12.06 -13.93
CA SER A 61 -21.42 12.18 -14.15
C SER A 61 -20.89 11.32 -15.29
N GLY A 62 -21.72 11.02 -16.29
CA GLY A 62 -21.27 10.31 -17.49
C GLY A 62 -20.09 11.05 -18.15
N PHE A 63 -19.08 10.31 -18.58
CA PHE A 63 -17.89 10.85 -19.22
C PHE A 63 -17.63 10.15 -20.55
N ALA A 64 -17.45 10.96 -21.59
CA ALA A 64 -16.90 10.53 -22.87
C ALA A 64 -15.95 11.62 -23.38
N GLY A 65 -14.69 11.27 -23.64
CA GLY A 65 -13.67 12.19 -24.12
C GLY A 65 -12.28 11.86 -23.57
N ARG A 66 -11.42 12.88 -23.51
CA ARG A 66 -10.02 12.74 -23.12
C ARG A 66 -9.82 12.82 -21.61
N GLY A 67 -9.35 11.73 -21.02
CA GLY A 67 -8.91 11.67 -19.63
C GLY A 67 -7.40 11.73 -19.50
N ARG A 68 -6.85 12.61 -18.65
CA ARG A 68 -5.41 12.68 -18.36
C ARG A 68 -5.03 11.72 -17.26
N VAL A 69 -4.06 10.83 -17.51
CA VAL A 69 -3.58 9.86 -16.52
C VAL A 69 -2.35 10.38 -15.78
N GLU A 70 -2.38 10.27 -14.46
CA GLU A 70 -1.29 10.67 -13.57
C GLU A 70 -1.04 9.60 -12.51
N LEU A 71 0.24 9.38 -12.19
CA LEU A 71 0.69 8.51 -11.10
C LEU A 71 1.31 9.34 -9.98
N ALA A 72 0.95 9.04 -8.73
CA ALA A 72 1.66 9.52 -7.56
C ALA A 72 2.78 8.52 -7.25
N ILE A 73 4.04 8.89 -7.53
CA ILE A 73 5.21 8.05 -7.30
C ILE A 73 5.82 8.38 -5.94
N ALA A 74 5.82 7.41 -5.03
CA ALA A 74 6.39 7.52 -3.69
C ALA A 74 7.78 6.90 -3.64
N ARG A 75 8.79 7.67 -3.22
CA ARG A 75 10.13 7.19 -2.90
C ARG A 75 10.17 6.72 -1.45
N VAL A 76 9.99 5.42 -1.24
CA VAL A 76 9.91 4.80 0.09
C VAL A 76 11.29 4.45 0.66
N ALA A 77 12.31 4.30 -0.20
CA ALA A 77 13.71 4.22 0.19
C ALA A 77 14.60 4.80 -0.92
N ALA A 78 15.92 4.89 -0.67
CA ALA A 78 16.87 5.51 -1.61
C ALA A 78 16.74 4.99 -3.06
N ASN A 79 16.56 3.67 -3.21
CA ASN A 79 16.45 2.98 -4.49
C ASN A 79 15.12 2.20 -4.61
N ASP A 80 14.06 2.69 -3.94
CA ASP A 80 12.75 2.05 -3.99
C ASP A 80 11.67 3.12 -4.21
N GLU A 81 11.12 3.15 -5.43
CA GLU A 81 9.97 3.96 -5.82
C GLU A 81 8.77 3.06 -6.10
N ARG A 82 7.59 3.48 -5.66
CA ARG A 82 6.32 2.75 -5.81
C ARG A 82 5.24 3.68 -6.35
N VAL A 83 4.31 3.15 -7.14
CA VAL A 83 3.08 3.85 -7.49
C VAL A 83 2.17 3.83 -6.26
N ALA A 84 2.04 4.96 -5.58
CA ALA A 84 1.21 5.08 -4.39
C ALA A 84 -0.27 5.19 -4.70
N ALA A 85 -0.59 5.92 -5.78
CA ALA A 85 -1.93 6.05 -6.31
C ALA A 85 -1.83 6.35 -7.80
N ALA A 86 -2.90 6.04 -8.53
CA ALA A 86 -3.06 6.43 -9.92
C ALA A 86 -4.38 7.16 -10.07
N ARG A 87 -4.46 8.17 -10.94
CA ARG A 87 -5.72 8.83 -11.27
C ARG A 87 -5.87 9.07 -12.76
N VAL A 88 -7.12 9.07 -13.20
CA VAL A 88 -7.52 9.67 -14.47
C VAL A 88 -8.36 10.91 -14.18
N ILE A 89 -7.94 12.05 -14.71
CA ILE A 89 -8.63 13.33 -14.62
C ILE A 89 -9.55 13.42 -15.84
N LEU A 90 -10.85 13.52 -15.58
CA LEU A 90 -11.91 13.52 -16.58
C LEU A 90 -12.36 14.95 -16.93
N ALA A 91 -12.16 15.92 -16.03
CA ALA A 91 -12.44 17.32 -16.29
C ALA A 91 -11.49 18.22 -15.51
N ASP A 92 -11.12 19.37 -16.10
CA ASP A 92 -10.31 20.38 -15.45
C ASP A 92 -11.15 21.24 -14.50
N ARG A 93 -11.56 20.63 -13.38
CA ARG A 93 -12.37 21.24 -12.33
C ARG A 93 -11.83 20.81 -10.96
N PRO A 94 -11.88 21.68 -9.93
CA PRO A 94 -11.44 21.31 -8.59
C PRO A 94 -12.24 20.14 -8.02
N ILE A 95 -11.54 19.22 -7.36
CA ILE A 95 -12.15 18.15 -6.57
C ILE A 95 -12.53 18.75 -5.22
N ALA A 96 -13.81 18.74 -4.87
CA ALA A 96 -14.33 19.16 -3.58
C ALA A 96 -14.36 18.03 -2.56
N GLN A 97 -14.54 16.78 -3.01
CA GLN A 97 -14.56 15.61 -2.15
C GLN A 97 -14.21 14.34 -2.92
N TRP A 98 -13.81 13.31 -2.19
CA TRP A 98 -13.60 11.97 -2.72
C TRP A 98 -14.60 11.01 -2.09
N VAL A 99 -15.24 10.20 -2.91
CA VAL A 99 -16.16 9.14 -2.49
C VAL A 99 -15.67 7.80 -3.00
N GLU A 100 -15.88 6.73 -2.24
CA GLU A 100 -15.55 5.38 -2.68
C GLU A 100 -16.38 5.01 -3.91
N ALA A 101 -15.74 4.40 -4.91
CA ALA A 101 -16.40 3.89 -6.10
C ALA A 101 -16.93 2.46 -5.86
N ASP A 102 -17.71 1.95 -6.81
CA ASP A 102 -18.35 0.64 -6.72
C ASP A 102 -17.39 -0.53 -6.99
N VAL A 103 -16.18 -0.25 -7.50
CA VAL A 103 -15.19 -1.27 -7.85
C VAL A 103 -14.04 -1.28 -6.85
N VAL A 104 -13.91 -2.43 -6.19
CA VAL A 104 -12.71 -2.91 -5.49
C VAL A 104 -12.21 -4.12 -6.25
N PHE A 105 -10.94 -4.13 -6.64
CA PHE A 105 -10.41 -5.14 -7.56
C PHE A 105 -9.14 -5.80 -7.03
N GLY A 106 -8.94 -7.05 -7.43
CA GLY A 106 -7.73 -7.83 -7.18
C GLY A 106 -6.65 -7.49 -8.20
N VAL A 107 -5.40 -7.62 -7.79
CA VAL A 107 -4.24 -7.61 -8.68
C VAL A 107 -3.43 -8.86 -8.41
N ASP A 108 -3.06 -9.57 -9.48
CA ASP A 108 -2.32 -10.84 -9.45
C ASP A 108 -1.02 -10.78 -10.26
N ALA A 109 -0.91 -9.83 -11.19
CA ALA A 109 0.28 -9.59 -12.01
C ALA A 109 1.07 -8.35 -11.55
N GLY A 110 0.83 -7.85 -10.34
CA GLY A 110 1.42 -6.59 -9.84
C GLY A 110 1.17 -5.36 -10.72
N THR A 111 0.12 -5.39 -11.54
CA THR A 111 -0.21 -4.37 -12.54
C THR A 111 -1.67 -3.97 -12.44
N ALA A 112 -1.96 -2.68 -12.58
CA ALA A 112 -3.31 -2.14 -12.70
C ALA A 112 -3.41 -1.29 -13.97
N ALA A 113 -4.61 -1.00 -14.45
CA ALA A 113 -4.79 -0.14 -15.62
C ALA A 113 -6.02 0.77 -15.55
N PHE A 114 -5.98 1.82 -16.37
CA PHE A 114 -7.16 2.56 -16.83
C PHE A 114 -7.43 2.22 -18.30
N ALA A 115 -8.68 1.93 -18.63
CA ALA A 115 -9.11 1.60 -19.98
C ALA A 115 -10.53 2.09 -20.26
N SER A 116 -10.90 2.22 -21.54
CA SER A 116 -12.31 2.24 -21.94
C SER A 116 -12.93 0.84 -21.77
N PRO A 117 -14.18 0.69 -21.33
CA PRO A 117 -14.87 -0.60 -21.26
C PRO A 117 -14.82 -1.41 -22.56
N GLU A 118 -14.84 -0.73 -23.71
CA GLU A 118 -14.78 -1.33 -25.05
C GLU A 118 -13.44 -2.04 -25.32
N ALA A 119 -12.36 -1.60 -24.68
CA ALA A 119 -11.03 -2.19 -24.86
C ALA A 119 -10.87 -3.55 -24.14
N ILE A 120 -11.77 -3.90 -23.20
CA ILE A 120 -11.58 -5.05 -22.32
C ILE A 120 -11.50 -6.36 -23.11
N ALA A 121 -12.44 -6.58 -24.04
CA ALA A 121 -12.50 -7.84 -24.80
C ALA A 121 -11.28 -8.03 -25.71
N GLY A 122 -10.83 -6.96 -26.38
CA GLY A 122 -9.67 -7.03 -27.26
C GLY A 122 -8.33 -7.16 -26.51
N LEU A 123 -8.27 -6.68 -25.26
CA LEU A 123 -7.07 -6.79 -24.42
C LEU A 123 -6.83 -8.23 -23.95
N ALA A 124 -7.89 -9.04 -23.77
CA ALA A 124 -7.80 -10.43 -23.32
C ALA A 124 -7.18 -11.41 -24.35
N THR A 125 -6.59 -10.90 -25.43
CA THR A 125 -5.90 -11.71 -26.45
C THR A 125 -4.43 -11.87 -26.11
N GLU A 126 -3.86 -13.05 -26.37
CA GLU A 126 -2.44 -13.34 -26.09
C GLU A 126 -1.49 -12.32 -26.71
N ALA A 127 -1.73 -11.95 -27.98
CA ALA A 127 -0.92 -10.96 -28.68
C ALA A 127 -0.95 -9.57 -28.01
N LYS A 128 -2.10 -9.15 -27.46
CA LYS A 128 -2.20 -7.86 -26.75
C LYS A 128 -1.59 -7.90 -25.37
N SER A 129 -1.70 -9.03 -24.67
CA SER A 129 -0.98 -9.25 -23.40
C SER A 129 0.53 -9.21 -23.61
N GLU A 130 1.06 -9.87 -24.64
CA GLU A 130 2.48 -9.83 -24.98
C GLU A 130 2.96 -8.42 -25.36
N GLU A 131 2.19 -7.70 -26.18
CA GLU A 131 2.48 -6.32 -26.53
C GLU A 131 2.53 -5.44 -25.26
N LEU A 132 1.55 -5.57 -24.37
CA LEU A 132 1.50 -4.81 -23.13
C LEU A 132 2.68 -5.16 -22.20
N LEU A 133 3.02 -6.44 -22.06
CA LEU A 133 4.19 -6.88 -21.28
C LEU A 133 5.49 -6.28 -21.83
N ALA A 134 5.69 -6.31 -23.14
CA ALA A 134 6.87 -5.71 -23.76
C ALA A 134 6.97 -4.20 -23.52
N LEU A 135 5.83 -3.50 -23.48
CA LEU A 135 5.78 -2.07 -23.16
C LEU A 135 6.07 -1.78 -21.69
N LEU A 136 5.60 -2.64 -20.78
CA LEU A 136 5.94 -2.57 -19.36
C LEU A 136 7.45 -2.82 -19.16
N ASP A 137 8.04 -3.80 -19.84
CA ASP A 137 9.48 -4.05 -19.74
C ASP A 137 10.30 -2.87 -20.30
N ALA A 138 9.87 -2.28 -21.42
CA ALA A 138 10.55 -1.15 -22.04
C ALA A 138 10.57 0.13 -21.18
N HIS A 139 9.64 0.24 -20.22
CA HIS A 139 9.52 1.38 -19.32
C HIS A 139 9.83 1.07 -17.86
N ASP A 140 10.46 -0.07 -17.56
CA ASP A 140 10.89 -0.38 -16.20
C ASP A 140 11.83 0.70 -15.64
N ARG A 141 11.45 1.25 -14.48
CA ARG A 141 12.20 2.29 -13.76
C ARG A 141 12.90 1.76 -12.50
N GLY A 142 12.99 0.44 -12.31
CA GLY A 142 13.66 -0.16 -11.16
C GLY A 142 12.86 0.02 -9.87
N GLY A 143 11.55 -0.24 -9.93
CA GLY A 143 10.63 -0.16 -8.79
C GLY A 143 9.17 0.00 -9.21
N TRP A 144 8.95 0.57 -10.38
CA TRP A 144 7.65 0.69 -11.03
C TRP A 144 7.81 0.76 -12.55
N THR A 145 6.74 0.49 -13.28
CA THR A 145 6.66 0.57 -14.73
C THR A 145 5.29 1.08 -15.18
N TRP A 146 5.17 1.40 -16.47
CA TRP A 146 3.93 1.70 -17.15
C TRP A 146 3.99 1.33 -18.63
N GLY A 147 2.85 1.01 -19.23
CA GLY A 147 2.74 0.66 -20.64
C GLY A 147 1.44 1.20 -21.22
N ARG A 148 1.45 1.56 -22.50
CA ARG A 148 0.25 2.01 -23.21
C ARG A 148 0.06 1.24 -24.50
N VAL A 149 -1.07 0.57 -24.62
CA VAL A 149 -1.47 -0.16 -25.84
C VAL A 149 -2.78 0.41 -26.37
N GLU A 150 -2.99 0.30 -27.68
CA GLU A 150 -4.27 0.59 -28.32
C GLU A 150 -5.00 -0.71 -28.64
N VAL A 151 -6.28 -0.76 -28.29
CA VAL A 151 -7.19 -1.89 -28.52
C VAL A 151 -8.47 -1.32 -29.12
N GLU A 152 -8.77 -1.69 -30.37
CA GLU A 152 -10.00 -1.27 -31.08
C GLU A 152 -10.21 0.27 -31.10
N GLY A 153 -9.11 1.03 -31.22
CA GLY A 153 -9.14 2.50 -31.22
C GLY A 153 -9.28 3.14 -29.83
N CYS A 154 -9.33 2.35 -28.76
CA CYS A 154 -9.30 2.80 -27.37
C CYS A 154 -7.92 2.56 -26.76
N ALA A 155 -7.42 3.53 -26.00
CA ALA A 155 -6.14 3.39 -25.33
C ALA A 155 -6.30 2.75 -23.94
N VAL A 156 -5.42 1.80 -23.64
CA VAL A 156 -5.25 1.18 -22.31
C VAL A 156 -3.91 1.65 -21.76
N VAL A 157 -3.89 2.15 -20.54
CA VAL A 157 -2.65 2.47 -19.82
C VAL A 157 -2.56 1.62 -18.59
N ALA A 158 -1.55 0.75 -18.56
CA ALA A 158 -1.22 -0.08 -17.41
C ALA A 158 0.00 0.47 -16.66
N PHE A 159 0.09 0.17 -15.38
CA PHE A 159 1.16 0.60 -14.48
C PHE A 159 1.27 -0.33 -13.27
N SER A 160 2.42 -0.32 -12.60
CA SER A 160 2.62 -1.11 -11.37
C SER A 160 1.62 -0.74 -10.28
N SER A 161 1.19 -1.71 -9.48
CA SER A 161 0.24 -1.54 -8.37
C SER A 161 0.94 -1.53 -7.01
N GLY A 162 1.42 -0.37 -6.54
CA GLY A 162 2.04 -0.26 -5.21
C GLY A 162 3.12 -1.32 -4.93
N TYR A 163 2.87 -2.21 -3.98
CA TYR A 163 3.76 -3.31 -3.60
C TYR A 163 3.59 -4.60 -4.42
N GLY A 164 2.73 -4.59 -5.44
CA GLY A 164 2.38 -5.73 -6.28
C GLY A 164 0.95 -6.20 -6.03
N ASP A 165 0.79 -7.51 -5.86
CA ASP A 165 -0.51 -8.17 -5.70
C ASP A 165 -1.25 -7.68 -4.46
N GLY A 166 -2.57 -7.56 -4.57
CA GLY A 166 -3.39 -7.00 -3.51
C GLY A 166 -4.85 -6.84 -3.91
N ILE A 167 -5.63 -6.25 -3.00
CA ILE A 167 -7.00 -5.84 -3.25
C ILE A 167 -7.03 -4.33 -3.03
N TYR A 168 -7.36 -3.58 -4.07
CA TYR A 168 -7.26 -2.12 -4.07
C TYR A 168 -8.61 -1.46 -4.29
N ALA A 169 -8.83 -0.37 -3.57
CA ALA A 169 -10.03 0.42 -3.65
C ALA A 169 -9.87 1.57 -4.64
N SER A 170 -10.99 2.01 -5.20
CA SER A 170 -11.04 3.16 -6.10
C SER A 170 -12.02 4.23 -5.61
N TYR A 171 -11.80 5.46 -6.05
CA TYR A 171 -12.48 6.65 -5.54
C TYR A 171 -12.82 7.64 -6.64
N TRP A 172 -14.05 8.11 -6.66
CA TRP A 172 -14.48 9.23 -7.50
C TRP A 172 -14.14 10.56 -6.82
N GLY A 173 -13.37 11.40 -7.50
CA GLY A 173 -13.18 12.80 -7.16
C GLY A 173 -14.35 13.61 -7.71
N LEU A 174 -15.16 14.19 -6.84
CA LEU A 174 -16.34 14.97 -7.18
C LEU A 174 -16.05 16.46 -7.06
N ASP A 175 -16.60 17.26 -7.98
CA ASP A 175 -16.61 18.72 -7.84
C ASP A 175 -17.68 19.20 -6.83
N ALA A 176 -17.80 20.53 -6.69
CA ALA A 176 -18.76 21.16 -5.78
C ALA A 176 -20.24 20.88 -6.13
N ASP A 177 -20.54 20.49 -7.37
CA ASP A 177 -21.88 20.12 -7.84
C ASP A 177 -22.15 18.62 -7.69
N GLY A 178 -21.18 17.85 -7.16
CA GLY A 178 -21.28 16.40 -7.04
C GLY A 178 -20.99 15.63 -8.34
N ARG A 179 -20.45 16.28 -9.38
CA ARG A 179 -20.09 15.62 -10.64
C ARG A 179 -18.69 15.01 -10.55
N ALA A 180 -18.51 13.80 -11.06
CA ALA A 180 -17.19 13.20 -11.15
C ALA A 180 -16.28 13.98 -12.11
N VAL A 181 -15.07 14.28 -11.64
CA VAL A 181 -14.02 14.98 -12.39
C VAL A 181 -12.70 14.21 -12.38
N ALA A 182 -12.58 13.16 -11.56
CA ALA A 182 -11.48 12.22 -11.59
C ALA A 182 -11.90 10.85 -11.03
N LEU A 183 -11.23 9.77 -11.46
CA LEU A 183 -11.22 8.48 -10.78
C LEU A 183 -9.80 8.20 -10.30
N ALA A 184 -9.64 7.73 -9.07
CA ALA A 184 -8.35 7.33 -8.51
C ALA A 184 -8.37 5.90 -7.98
N ILE A 185 -7.22 5.25 -8.04
CA ILE A 185 -6.93 3.97 -7.41
C ILE A 185 -5.90 4.22 -6.30
N ASP A 186 -6.16 3.71 -5.11
CA ASP A 186 -5.25 3.78 -3.96
C ASP A 186 -4.53 2.44 -3.79
N PHE A 187 -3.20 2.47 -3.77
CA PHE A 187 -2.38 1.26 -3.62
C PHE A 187 -1.83 1.08 -2.19
N ASP A 188 -2.38 1.81 -1.22
CA ASP A 188 -2.07 1.73 0.20
C ASP A 188 -0.59 2.03 0.57
N VAL A 189 0.21 2.55 -0.37
CA VAL A 189 1.64 2.86 -0.13
C VAL A 189 1.80 4.02 0.86
N LEU A 190 0.85 4.96 0.87
CA LEU A 190 0.83 6.11 1.78
C LEU A 190 -0.11 5.87 2.98
N ILE A 191 -0.30 4.60 3.34
CA ILE A 191 -1.02 4.18 4.53
C ILE A 191 -0.03 3.69 5.59
N GLY A 192 -0.08 4.33 6.75
CA GLY A 192 0.63 3.90 7.95
C GLY A 192 -0.22 2.96 8.81
N SER A 193 0.46 2.24 9.66
CA SER A 193 -0.13 1.41 10.70
C SER A 193 -0.38 2.22 11.97
N VAL A 194 -1.52 1.97 12.60
CA VAL A 194 -1.78 2.39 13.98
C VAL A 194 -1.33 1.26 14.89
N PHE A 195 -0.45 1.57 15.84
CA PHE A 195 0.11 0.60 16.75
C PHE A 195 -0.31 0.85 18.19
N GLU A 196 -0.58 -0.23 18.91
CA GLU A 196 -0.40 -0.25 20.35
C GLU A 196 1.03 -0.62 20.70
N ARG A 197 1.61 0.15 21.62
CA ARG A 197 3.02 0.05 21.99
C ARG A 197 3.18 -0.48 23.41
N PHE A 198 3.93 -1.55 23.57
CA PHE A 198 4.24 -2.16 24.86
C PHE A 198 5.74 -2.24 25.08
N VAL A 199 6.22 -1.68 26.19
CA VAL A 199 7.61 -1.77 26.59
C VAL A 199 7.78 -2.91 27.59
N VAL A 200 8.63 -3.87 27.27
CA VAL A 200 8.93 -5.03 28.11
C VAL A 200 10.41 -5.01 28.48
N PRO A 201 10.77 -5.05 29.77
CA PRO A 201 12.17 -5.18 30.17
C PRO A 201 12.81 -6.44 29.58
N ARG A 202 14.12 -6.39 29.32
CA ARG A 202 14.86 -7.58 28.90
C ARG A 202 14.65 -8.73 29.89
N PRO A 203 14.21 -9.92 29.43
CA PRO A 203 14.05 -11.08 30.29
C PRO A 203 15.39 -11.48 30.94
N ARG A 204 15.38 -11.65 32.27
CA ARG A 204 16.56 -12.08 33.04
C ARG A 204 16.63 -13.60 33.27
N GLY A 205 15.52 -14.30 33.07
CA GLY A 205 15.36 -15.71 33.39
C GLY A 205 14.74 -16.52 32.25
N ARG A 206 14.75 -17.85 32.43
CA ARG A 206 14.11 -18.81 31.51
C ARG A 206 12.62 -18.91 31.82
N GLY A 207 11.83 -19.37 30.85
CA GLY A 207 10.41 -19.62 31.02
C GLY A 207 9.54 -18.50 30.48
N ARG A 208 8.29 -18.45 30.95
CA ARG A 208 7.33 -17.42 30.55
C ARG A 208 7.78 -16.07 31.09
N VAL A 209 7.68 -15.03 30.27
CA VAL A 209 7.93 -13.65 30.66
C VAL A 209 6.57 -13.04 30.98
N GLU A 210 6.45 -12.44 32.18
CA GLU A 210 5.20 -11.81 32.61
C GLU A 210 5.02 -10.47 31.91
N ALA A 211 3.95 -10.36 31.13
CA ALA A 211 3.52 -9.13 30.48
C ALA A 211 1.98 -9.15 30.37
N PRO A 212 1.25 -8.83 31.45
CA PRO A 212 -0.22 -8.95 31.50
C PRO A 212 -0.92 -8.17 30.38
N ALA A 213 -0.43 -6.96 30.06
CA ALA A 213 -0.99 -6.13 29.01
C ALA A 213 -0.87 -6.78 27.61
N LEU A 214 0.27 -7.44 27.33
CA LEU A 214 0.45 -8.20 26.08
C LEU A 214 -0.37 -9.48 26.08
N ALA A 215 -0.47 -10.18 27.21
CA ALA A 215 -1.29 -11.37 27.34
C ALA A 215 -2.79 -11.08 27.10
N ALA A 216 -3.28 -9.93 27.55
CA ALA A 216 -4.64 -9.46 27.28
C ALA A 216 -4.90 -9.20 25.78
N ARG A 217 -3.84 -8.98 24.99
CA ARG A 217 -3.90 -8.86 23.52
C ARG A 217 -3.52 -10.16 22.80
N GLY A 218 -3.55 -11.30 23.50
CA GLY A 218 -3.27 -12.59 22.88
C GLY A 218 -1.81 -12.80 22.51
N VAL A 219 -0.88 -12.01 23.09
CA VAL A 219 0.56 -12.11 22.84
C VAL A 219 1.26 -12.72 24.05
N THR A 220 2.08 -13.74 23.82
CA THR A 220 2.85 -14.44 24.86
C THR A 220 4.34 -14.30 24.62
N LEU A 221 5.10 -14.15 25.70
CA LEU A 221 6.55 -14.02 25.68
C LEU A 221 7.17 -15.17 26.47
N ARG A 222 8.21 -15.79 25.90
CA ARG A 222 8.87 -16.94 26.51
C ARG A 222 10.34 -17.04 26.13
N VAL A 223 11.20 -17.28 27.12
CA VAL A 223 12.59 -17.72 26.91
C VAL A 223 12.65 -19.24 27.01
N PRO A 224 12.86 -20.00 25.90
CA PRO A 224 12.85 -21.45 25.94
C PRO A 224 13.97 -22.04 26.81
N TRP A 225 13.63 -23.08 27.58
CA TRP A 225 14.59 -23.75 28.46
C TRP A 225 15.80 -24.33 27.73
N LEU A 226 15.56 -25.00 26.59
CA LEU A 226 16.62 -25.61 25.78
C LEU A 226 17.39 -24.61 24.90
N ARG A 227 16.91 -23.36 24.79
CA ARG A 227 17.55 -22.32 23.97
C ARG A 227 17.44 -20.94 24.66
N PRO A 228 18.11 -20.75 25.80
CA PRO A 228 17.90 -19.59 26.67
C PRO A 228 18.39 -18.25 26.08
N ARG A 229 19.11 -18.29 24.97
CA ARG A 229 19.49 -17.09 24.21
C ARG A 229 18.35 -16.50 23.38
N TRP A 230 17.25 -17.23 23.16
CA TRP A 230 16.14 -16.74 22.36
C TRP A 230 14.99 -16.28 23.24
N LEU A 231 14.43 -15.12 22.93
CA LEU A 231 13.09 -14.76 23.35
C LEU A 231 12.14 -15.04 22.19
N GLU A 232 11.09 -15.82 22.47
CA GLU A 232 9.97 -16.02 21.57
C GLU A 232 8.83 -15.06 21.95
N VAL A 233 8.39 -14.26 20.99
CA VAL A 233 7.17 -13.44 21.09
C VAL A 233 6.15 -14.05 20.14
N ARG A 234 4.98 -14.47 20.66
CA ARG A 234 3.98 -15.23 19.92
C ARG A 234 2.60 -14.58 20.01
N GLY A 235 2.01 -14.23 18.88
CA GLY A 235 0.61 -13.79 18.76
C GLY A 235 -0.33 -14.98 18.70
N THR A 236 -0.56 -15.65 19.83
CA THR A 236 -1.34 -16.90 19.89
C THR A 236 -2.82 -16.72 19.61
N GLN A 237 -3.36 -15.52 19.85
CA GLN A 237 -4.77 -15.18 19.61
C GLN A 237 -4.91 -13.89 18.79
N LEU A 238 -3.86 -13.48 18.09
CA LEU A 238 -3.95 -12.35 17.19
C LEU A 238 -4.75 -12.75 15.94
N PRO A 239 -5.71 -11.92 15.51
CA PRO A 239 -6.33 -12.07 14.20
C PRO A 239 -5.28 -12.05 13.09
N ALA A 240 -5.61 -12.63 11.94
CA ALA A 240 -4.64 -12.80 10.84
C ALA A 240 -4.13 -11.46 10.28
N GLU A 241 -4.96 -10.43 10.37
CA GLU A 241 -4.70 -9.06 9.96
C GLU A 241 -3.79 -8.28 10.94
N HIS A 242 -3.60 -8.78 12.17
CA HIS A 242 -2.73 -8.13 13.14
C HIS A 242 -1.27 -8.55 12.93
N GLN A 243 -0.41 -7.56 12.70
CA GLN A 243 1.04 -7.76 12.61
C GLN A 243 1.72 -7.39 13.92
N LEU A 244 2.71 -8.21 14.32
CA LEU A 244 3.56 -7.95 15.48
C LEU A 244 4.88 -7.37 15.01
N HIS A 245 5.33 -6.25 15.56
CA HIS A 245 6.70 -5.78 15.37
C HIS A 245 7.43 -5.81 16.72
N VAL A 246 8.70 -6.25 16.71
CA VAL A 246 9.54 -6.27 17.91
C VAL A 246 10.79 -5.43 17.65
N ARG A 247 11.02 -4.44 18.51
CA ARG A 247 12.11 -3.46 18.41
C ARG A 247 12.86 -3.33 19.72
N LEU A 248 14.00 -2.64 19.68
CA LEU A 248 14.75 -2.25 20.86
C LEU A 248 14.59 -0.75 21.09
N THR A 249 14.37 -0.37 22.35
CA THR A 249 14.68 1.00 22.77
C THR A 249 16.15 1.07 23.16
N GLY A 250 16.84 2.14 22.76
CA GLY A 250 18.09 2.52 23.42
C GLY A 250 17.83 3.16 24.79
N ALA A 251 18.83 3.87 25.32
CA ALA A 251 18.65 4.81 26.43
C ALA A 251 17.60 5.88 26.07
N GLU A 252 17.02 6.54 27.06
CA GLU A 252 15.96 7.55 26.86
C GLU A 252 16.30 8.52 25.70
N GLY A 253 15.40 8.62 24.72
CA GLY A 253 15.53 9.49 23.55
C GLY A 253 16.18 8.87 22.30
N ALA A 254 16.75 7.66 22.38
CA ALA A 254 17.29 6.98 21.20
C ALA A 254 16.19 6.39 20.30
N PRO A 255 16.34 6.42 18.96
CA PRO A 255 15.36 5.84 18.04
C PRO A 255 15.24 4.33 18.23
N GLU A 256 14.03 3.80 18.05
CA GLU A 256 13.78 2.37 18.14
C GLU A 256 14.48 1.62 17.00
N GLN A 257 15.22 0.58 17.34
CA GLN A 257 15.96 -0.20 16.35
C GLN A 257 15.23 -1.50 16.01
N TRP A 258 15.17 -1.80 14.72
CA TRP A 258 14.66 -3.08 14.24
C TRP A 258 15.52 -4.23 14.76
N ILE A 259 14.87 -5.23 15.35
CA ILE A 259 15.55 -6.49 15.68
C ILE A 259 15.52 -7.37 14.46
N ARG A 260 16.67 -7.99 14.15
CA ARG A 260 16.75 -8.97 13.09
C ARG A 260 15.81 -10.14 13.39
N ARG A 261 14.82 -10.33 12.53
CA ARG A 261 13.83 -11.40 12.67
C ARG A 261 14.46 -12.75 12.29
N HIS A 262 14.58 -13.67 13.24
CA HIS A 262 15.01 -15.04 12.96
C HIS A 262 13.80 -15.95 12.69
N PHE A 263 13.43 -16.09 11.41
CA PHE A 263 12.28 -16.88 10.97
C PHE A 263 12.62 -18.35 10.67
N ARG A 264 11.64 -19.24 10.81
CA ARG A 264 11.65 -20.59 10.22
C ARG A 264 10.20 -21.00 9.89
N GLY A 265 9.73 -20.73 8.66
CA GLY A 265 8.42 -21.12 8.11
C GLY A 265 7.29 -20.09 8.31
N TYR A 266 6.32 -20.01 7.37
CA TYR A 266 5.31 -18.94 7.12
C TYR A 266 4.47 -18.37 8.27
N ASP A 267 4.63 -18.78 9.52
CA ASP A 267 3.83 -18.27 10.64
C ASP A 267 4.29 -16.88 11.09
N ARG A 268 3.65 -15.84 10.53
CA ARG A 268 3.91 -14.43 10.86
C ARG A 268 3.63 -14.08 12.32
N ARG A 269 3.02 -14.98 13.11
CA ARG A 269 2.68 -14.77 14.52
C ARG A 269 3.82 -15.11 15.49
N VAL A 270 4.95 -15.63 15.03
CA VAL A 270 6.11 -15.95 15.88
C VAL A 270 7.32 -15.09 15.53
N PHE A 271 7.90 -14.48 16.55
CA PHE A 271 9.15 -13.72 16.49
C PHE A 271 10.16 -14.35 17.43
N ARG A 272 11.40 -14.46 16.94
CA ARG A 272 12.54 -14.89 17.75
C ARG A 272 13.56 -13.76 17.78
N VAL A 273 13.88 -13.32 18.98
CA VAL A 273 14.89 -12.30 19.28
C VAL A 273 16.08 -12.99 19.91
N ASP A 274 17.28 -12.82 19.36
CA ASP A 274 18.50 -13.26 20.03
C ASP A 274 18.82 -12.27 21.15
N LEU A 275 18.64 -12.69 22.40
CA LEU A 275 18.90 -11.86 23.57
C LEU A 275 20.37 -11.44 23.70
N ARG A 276 21.31 -12.04 22.95
CA ARG A 276 22.71 -11.60 22.91
C ARG A 276 22.89 -10.32 22.08
N GLU A 277 22.00 -10.05 21.15
CA GLU A 277 21.99 -8.83 20.33
C GLU A 277 21.25 -7.68 21.03
N VAL A 278 20.58 -7.99 22.14
CA VAL A 278 19.89 -6.99 22.97
C VAL A 278 20.86 -6.54 24.07
N PRO A 279 21.13 -5.23 24.23
CA PRO A 279 21.90 -4.72 25.37
C PRO A 279 21.25 -5.04 26.72
N ALA A 280 22.01 -5.03 27.82
CA ALA A 280 21.48 -5.45 29.14
C ALA A 280 20.46 -4.45 29.70
N GLU A 281 20.67 -3.19 29.36
CA GLU A 281 19.91 -2.00 29.72
C GLU A 281 18.77 -1.68 28.75
N ALA A 282 18.74 -2.32 27.58
CA ALA A 282 17.70 -2.11 26.58
C ALA A 282 16.38 -2.76 26.97
N ALA A 283 15.28 -2.13 26.56
CA ALA A 283 13.95 -2.72 26.63
C ALA A 283 13.49 -3.17 25.23
N LEU A 284 12.61 -4.17 25.23
CA LEU A 284 11.93 -4.62 24.03
C LEU A 284 10.66 -3.79 23.85
N VAL A 285 10.44 -3.28 22.65
CA VAL A 285 9.17 -2.69 22.25
C VAL A 285 8.43 -3.70 21.41
N VAL A 286 7.28 -4.14 21.89
CA VAL A 286 6.33 -4.93 21.11
C VAL A 286 5.26 -3.97 20.62
N ARG A 287 5.18 -3.80 19.30
CA ARG A 287 4.11 -3.04 18.64
C ARG A 287 3.10 -4.04 18.06
N ILE A 288 1.82 -3.82 18.31
CA ILE A 288 0.72 -4.60 17.73
C ILE A 288 -0.04 -3.66 16.79
N VAL A 289 -0.13 -4.02 15.51
CA VAL A 289 -0.97 -3.27 14.56
C VAL A 289 -2.44 -3.44 14.96
N THR A 290 -3.13 -2.33 15.22
CA THR A 290 -4.55 -2.30 15.60
C THR A 290 -5.43 -1.59 14.58
N GLY A 291 -4.83 -1.05 13.51
CA GLY A 291 -5.54 -0.39 12.43
C GLY A 291 -4.58 0.27 11.47
N SER A 292 -5.14 1.05 10.56
CA SER A 292 -4.40 1.84 9.57
C SER A 292 -4.82 3.30 9.62
N ARG A 293 -3.98 4.19 9.09
CA ARG A 293 -4.22 5.63 8.96
C ARG A 293 -3.50 6.14 7.72
N PRO A 294 -3.96 7.22 7.07
CA PRO A 294 -3.12 7.91 6.11
C PRO A 294 -1.83 8.41 6.78
N LEU A 295 -0.73 8.38 6.03
CA LEU A 295 0.49 9.05 6.46
C LEU A 295 0.26 10.56 6.50
N SER A 296 0.91 11.21 7.47
CA SER A 296 0.77 12.65 7.66
C SER A 296 1.83 13.40 6.85
N PRO A 297 1.53 14.62 6.36
CA PRO A 297 2.55 15.50 5.80
C PRO A 297 3.74 15.70 6.75
N ALA A 298 4.94 15.76 6.20
CA ALA A 298 6.18 15.91 6.96
C ALA A 298 6.47 17.35 7.40
#